data_AF-A0A227J8V6-F1
#
_entry.id   AF-A0A227J8V6-F1
#
_cell.length_a   1.000
_cell.length_b   1.000
_cell.length_c   1.000
_cell.angle_alpha   90.00
_cell.angle_beta   90.00
_cell.angle_gamma   90.00
#
_symmetry.space_group_name_H-M   'P 1'
#
loop_
_entity.id
_entity.type
_entity.pdbx_description
1 polymer ?
#
loop_
_entity_poly.entity_id
_entity_poly.type
_entity_poly.pdbx_seq_one_letter_code
_entity_poly.pdbx_strand_id
1 'polypeptide(L)'
;GWGEANNGNVGKPEGWYWVNGVKVFYDVAHIGTTVQSLYTSFSRIDIGGDTSDPLNTTNYYEGSIGWLMTPPFESDWIDNIGIGLTINYGSDLKGGSLVLFFNQD
;
A
#
# COMPACT_ATOMS: atom_id res chain seq x y z
N GLY A 1 -1.14 38.61 3.84
CA GLY A 1 -1.54 38.73 5.26
C GLY A 1 -0.94 37.55 5.98
N TRP A 2 -0.22 37.81 7.06
CA TRP A 2 0.29 36.75 7.94
C TRP A 2 -0.92 36.25 8.75
N GLY A 3 -1.22 34.96 8.64
CA GLY A 3 -2.40 34.35 9.25
C GLY A 3 -2.39 34.45 10.77
N GLU A 4 -3.59 34.59 11.36
CA GLU A 4 -3.78 34.60 12.81
C GLU A 4 -3.28 33.30 13.43
N ALA A 5 -2.61 33.40 14.59
CA ALA A 5 -2.20 32.24 15.35
C ALA A 5 -3.45 31.49 15.83
N ASN A 6 -3.53 30.18 15.56
CA ASN A 6 -4.67 29.31 15.87
C ASN A 6 -4.88 29.06 17.40
N ASN A 7 -4.48 29.98 18.29
CA ASN A 7 -4.74 30.00 19.75
C ASN A 7 -4.68 28.64 20.49
N GLY A 8 -3.82 27.71 20.05
CA GLY A 8 -3.73 26.37 20.64
C GLY A 8 -4.93 25.45 20.35
N ASN A 9 -5.81 25.79 19.40
CA ASN A 9 -6.84 24.88 18.90
C ASN A 9 -6.19 23.85 17.96
N VAL A 10 -5.55 22.86 18.58
CA VAL A 10 -5.15 21.64 17.89
C VAL A 10 -6.45 20.97 17.49
N GLY A 11 -6.88 21.19 16.24
CA GLY A 11 -8.07 20.53 15.69
C GLY A 11 -8.01 19.03 16.00
N LYS A 12 -9.17 18.40 16.15
CA LYS A 12 -9.27 16.96 16.36
C LYS A 12 -9.51 16.33 14.98
N PRO A 13 -8.45 16.01 14.21
CA PRO A 13 -8.66 15.41 12.90
C PRO A 13 -9.34 14.06 13.09
N GLU A 14 -10.49 13.89 12.44
CA GLU A 14 -11.22 12.63 12.39
C GLU A 14 -11.14 12.08 10.98
N GLY A 15 -10.86 10.78 10.84
CA GLY A 15 -10.76 10.16 9.53
C GLY A 15 -11.03 8.67 9.61
N TRP A 16 -11.61 8.13 8.54
CA TRP A 16 -11.75 6.70 8.36
C TRP A 16 -11.34 6.33 6.94
N TYR A 17 -10.88 5.09 6.77
CA TYR A 17 -10.67 4.51 5.46
C TYR A 17 -11.25 3.10 5.43
N TRP A 18 -11.74 2.69 4.27
CA TRP A 18 -12.22 1.35 4.01
C TRP A 18 -11.59 0.83 2.73
N VAL A 19 -11.05 -0.38 2.75
CA VAL A 19 -10.38 -1.00 1.60
C VAL A 19 -11.20 -2.17 1.10
N ASN A 20 -11.64 -2.08 -0.16
CA ASN A 20 -12.28 -3.16 -0.89
C ASN A 20 -11.35 -3.61 -2.00
N GLY A 21 -10.78 -4.82 -1.91
CA GLY A 21 -9.80 -5.25 -2.88
C GLY A 21 -9.69 -6.75 -3.04
N VAL A 22 -8.96 -7.12 -4.09
CA VAL A 22 -8.55 -8.49 -4.38
C VAL A 22 -7.03 -8.53 -4.46
N LYS A 23 -6.45 -9.59 -3.90
CA LYS A 23 -5.03 -9.90 -3.99
C LYS A 23 -4.89 -11.34 -4.46
N VAL A 24 -3.99 -11.57 -5.41
CA VAL A 24 -3.72 -12.90 -5.95
C VAL A 24 -2.21 -13.14 -6.00
N PHE A 25 -1.82 -14.36 -5.66
CA PHE A 25 -0.44 -14.83 -5.66
C PHE A 25 -0.29 -15.99 -6.64
N TYR A 26 0.84 -16.04 -7.33
CA TYR A 26 1.15 -17.04 -8.33
C TYR A 26 2.62 -17.46 -8.19
N ASP A 27 2.88 -18.74 -7.99
CA ASP A 27 4.24 -19.27 -8.02
C ASP A 27 4.69 -19.40 -9.47
N VAL A 28 5.76 -18.68 -9.83
CA VAL A 28 6.24 -18.59 -11.22
C VAL A 28 7.47 -19.45 -11.47
N ALA A 29 8.29 -19.72 -10.45
CA ALA A 29 9.45 -20.60 -10.57
C ALA A 29 9.88 -21.16 -9.21
N HIS A 30 10.52 -22.32 -9.25
CA HIS A 30 11.22 -22.91 -8.11
C HIS A 30 12.70 -23.01 -8.48
N ILE A 31 13.56 -22.32 -7.73
CA ILE A 31 15.01 -22.28 -7.98
C ILE A 31 15.72 -22.73 -6.71
N GLY A 32 16.20 -23.98 -6.71
CA GLY A 32 16.79 -24.58 -5.51
C GLY A 32 15.76 -24.73 -4.40
N THR A 33 16.05 -24.16 -3.23
CA THR A 33 15.15 -24.12 -2.06
C THR A 33 14.23 -22.89 -2.04
N THR A 34 14.34 -22.03 -3.05
CA THR A 34 13.62 -20.76 -3.11
C THR A 34 12.44 -20.84 -4.07
N VAL A 35 11.26 -20.42 -3.60
CA VAL A 35 10.08 -20.18 -4.44
C VAL A 35 10.10 -18.73 -4.91
N GLN A 36 9.87 -18.53 -6.20
CA GLN A 36 9.69 -17.22 -6.83
C GLN A 36 8.20 -17.04 -7.11
N SER A 37 7.58 -16.04 -6.50
CA SER A 37 6.14 -15.78 -6.62
C SER A 37 5.88 -14.36 -7.10
N LEU A 38 4.89 -14.19 -7.96
CA LEU A 38 4.34 -12.88 -8.28
C LEU A 38 3.07 -12.67 -7.49
N TYR A 39 2.83 -11.45 -7.03
CA TYR A 39 1.53 -11.05 -6.54
C TYR A 39 1.01 -9.85 -7.31
N THR A 40 -0.31 -9.79 -7.45
CA THR A 40 -1.01 -8.65 -8.01
C THR A 40 -2.17 -8.30 -7.09
N SER A 41 -2.42 -7.01 -6.88
CA SER A 41 -3.59 -6.54 -6.16
C SER A 41 -4.28 -5.41 -6.89
N PHE A 42 -5.58 -5.32 -6.67
CA PHE A 42 -6.39 -4.19 -7.07
C PHE A 42 -7.39 -3.89 -5.96
N SER A 43 -7.41 -2.63 -5.52
CA SER A 43 -8.24 -2.18 -4.41
C SER A 43 -8.88 -0.84 -4.73
N ARG A 44 -10.12 -0.66 -4.29
CA ARG A 44 -10.74 0.64 -4.09
C ARG A 44 -10.61 1.00 -2.61
N ILE A 45 -10.15 2.21 -2.36
CA ILE A 45 -9.95 2.76 -1.01
C ILE A 45 -10.90 3.94 -0.88
N ASP A 46 -11.89 3.79 -0.01
CA ASP A 46 -12.83 4.85 0.36
C ASP A 46 -12.29 5.57 1.60
N ILE A 47 -12.38 6.89 1.62
CA ILE A 47 -11.87 7.77 2.69
C ILE A 47 -12.95 8.78 3.08
N GLY A 48 -12.99 9.16 4.35
CA GLY A 48 -13.93 10.16 4.83
C GLY A 48 -13.46 10.85 6.11
N GLY A 49 -14.19 11.88 6.51
CA GLY A 49 -13.73 12.84 7.54
C GLY A 49 -12.74 13.83 6.95
N ASP A 50 -11.83 14.34 7.77
CA ASP A 50 -10.87 15.40 7.42
C ASP A 50 -9.77 14.95 6.45
N THR A 51 -9.77 13.68 6.04
CA THR A 51 -8.82 13.11 5.08
C THR A 51 -9.25 13.28 3.62
N SER A 52 -10.53 13.56 3.33
CA SER A 52 -10.99 13.75 1.95
C SER A 52 -10.49 15.05 1.33
N ASP A 53 -10.35 16.10 2.14
CA ASP A 53 -9.91 17.42 1.70
C ASP A 53 -8.46 17.45 1.20
N PRO A 54 -7.45 16.94 1.96
CA PRO A 54 -6.08 16.90 1.48
C PRO A 54 -5.86 15.91 0.31
N LEU A 55 -6.71 14.89 0.18
CA LEU A 55 -6.64 13.91 -0.91
C LEU A 55 -7.50 14.30 -2.12
N ASN A 56 -8.30 15.37 -1.98
CA ASN A 56 -9.22 15.92 -2.97
C ASN A 56 -10.13 14.84 -3.60
N THR A 57 -10.55 13.88 -2.78
CA THR A 57 -11.45 12.81 -3.20
C THR A 57 -12.08 12.12 -1.99
N THR A 58 -13.16 11.38 -2.21
CA THR A 58 -13.74 10.45 -1.23
C THR A 58 -13.32 9.00 -1.48
N ASN A 59 -12.68 8.73 -2.61
CA ASN A 59 -12.18 7.40 -2.94
C ASN A 59 -11.07 7.45 -4.00
N TYR A 60 -10.19 6.46 -3.97
CA TYR A 60 -9.18 6.26 -5.01
C TYR A 60 -8.94 4.76 -5.24
N TYR A 61 -8.27 4.45 -6.35
CA TYR A 61 -7.93 3.09 -6.71
C TYR A 61 -6.43 2.88 -6.57
N GLU A 62 -6.07 1.71 -6.06
CA GLU A 62 -4.71 1.25 -5.92
C GLU A 62 -4.54 -0.06 -6.69
N GLY A 63 -3.53 -0.11 -7.55
CA GLY A 63 -3.11 -1.33 -8.24
C GLY A 63 -1.65 -1.63 -7.93
N SER A 64 -1.35 -2.88 -7.60
CA SER A 64 0.04 -3.29 -7.29
C SER A 64 0.43 -4.56 -8.01
N ILE A 65 1.72 -4.63 -8.32
CA ILE A 65 2.41 -5.85 -8.74
C ILE A 65 3.70 -5.98 -7.94
N GLY A 66 4.00 -7.17 -7.46
CA GLY A 66 5.25 -7.42 -6.76
C GLY A 66 5.80 -8.80 -7.06
N TRP A 67 7.11 -8.91 -6.90
CA TRP A 67 7.85 -10.16 -6.95
C TRP A 67 8.34 -10.47 -5.54
N LEU A 68 7.98 -11.65 -5.06
CA LEU A 68 8.33 -12.22 -3.78
C LEU A 68 9.24 -13.42 -3.97
N MET A 69 10.11 -13.63 -2.99
CA MET A 69 11.07 -14.70 -2.96
C MET A 69 11.20 -15.25 -1.54
N THR A 70 11.09 -16.57 -1.36
CA THR A 70 11.48 -17.23 -0.10
C THR A 70 12.98 -17.07 0.13
N PRO A 71 13.45 -16.68 1.33
CA PRO A 71 14.87 -16.49 1.56
C PRO A 71 15.66 -17.78 1.25
N PRO A 72 16.87 -17.68 0.68
CA PRO A 72 17.70 -18.85 0.38
C PRO A 72 18.37 -19.45 1.65
N PHE A 73 17.90 -19.06 2.83
CA PHE A 73 18.37 -19.50 4.14
C PHE A 73 17.16 -19.78 5.05
N GLU A 74 17.31 -20.71 5.98
CA GLU A 74 16.26 -21.00 6.96
C GLU A 74 16.15 -19.83 7.96
N SER A 75 14.95 -19.30 8.14
CA SER A 75 14.66 -18.26 9.13
C SER A 75 13.23 -18.40 9.62
N ASP A 76 13.05 -18.53 10.93
CA ASP A 76 11.70 -18.56 11.54
C ASP A 76 11.04 -17.17 11.59
N TRP A 77 11.75 -16.13 11.17
CA TRP A 77 11.31 -14.72 11.27
C TRP A 77 10.98 -14.12 9.91
N ILE A 78 11.48 -14.71 8.82
CA ILE A 78 11.35 -14.18 7.47
C ILE A 78 10.84 -15.28 6.54
N ASP A 79 9.57 -15.19 6.16
CA ASP A 79 8.89 -16.13 5.26
C ASP A 79 9.17 -15.80 3.79
N ASN A 80 9.13 -14.50 3.46
CA ASN A 80 9.44 -14.01 2.12
C ASN A 80 9.96 -12.57 2.15
N ILE A 81 10.75 -12.23 1.13
CA ILE A 81 11.16 -10.85 0.84
C ILE A 81 10.74 -10.50 -0.58
N GLY A 82 10.52 -9.22 -0.86
CA GLY A 82 10.14 -8.83 -2.20
C GLY A 82 10.26 -7.36 -2.53
N ILE A 83 10.05 -7.08 -3.81
CA ILE A 83 10.00 -5.74 -4.37
C ILE A 83 8.77 -5.61 -5.26
N GLY A 84 8.14 -4.45 -5.25
CA GLY A 84 6.99 -4.22 -6.11
C GLY A 84 6.74 -2.76 -6.41
N LEU A 85 5.78 -2.57 -7.30
CA LEU A 85 5.30 -1.28 -7.73
C LEU A 85 3.83 -1.17 -7.37
N THR A 86 3.45 -0.01 -6.86
CA THR A 86 2.06 0.35 -6.58
C THR A 86 1.73 1.63 -7.34
N ILE A 87 0.55 1.69 -7.93
CA ILE A 87 0.03 2.83 -8.65
C ILE A 87 -1.27 3.27 -7.96
N ASN A 88 -1.34 4.55 -7.64
CA ASN A 88 -2.52 5.20 -7.09
C ASN A 88 -3.16 6.11 -8.14
N TYR A 89 -4.48 6.08 -8.26
CA TYR A 89 -5.25 6.88 -9.22
C TYR A 89 -6.60 7.31 -8.64
N GLY A 90 -7.02 8.54 -8.92
CA GLY A 90 -8.32 9.08 -8.49
C GLY A 90 -8.27 10.03 -7.28
N SER A 91 -7.07 10.40 -6.80
CA SER A 91 -6.83 11.40 -5.77
C SER A 91 -5.67 12.33 -6.14
N ASP A 92 -5.41 13.34 -5.32
CA ASP A 92 -4.18 14.14 -5.42
C ASP A 92 -2.92 13.36 -5.00
N LEU A 93 -3.09 12.17 -4.39
CA LEU A 93 -2.03 11.19 -4.12
C LEU A 93 -1.72 10.29 -5.32
N LYS A 94 -2.27 10.61 -6.50
CA LYS A 94 -1.98 9.88 -7.75
C LYS A 94 -0.47 9.81 -8.01
N GLY A 95 0.01 8.63 -8.40
CA GLY A 95 1.43 8.42 -8.62
C GLY A 95 1.83 6.95 -8.54
N GLY A 96 3.14 6.72 -8.59
CA GLY A 96 3.75 5.39 -8.45
C GLY A 96 4.67 5.34 -7.24
N SER A 97 4.74 4.17 -6.60
CA SER A 97 5.62 3.92 -5.46
C SER A 97 6.38 2.62 -5.65
N LEU A 98 7.64 2.61 -5.21
CA LEU A 98 8.41 1.39 -5.01
C LEU A 98 8.15 0.88 -3.59
N VAL A 99 7.85 -0.40 -3.46
CA VAL A 99 7.55 -1.04 -2.18
C VAL A 99 8.53 -2.19 -1.95
N LEU A 100 9.01 -2.30 -0.71
CA LEU A 100 9.81 -3.41 -0.24
C LEU A 100 8.94 -4.25 0.71
N PHE A 101 8.91 -5.56 0.48
CA PHE A 101 8.09 -6.50 1.23
C PHE A 101 8.94 -7.37 2.14
N PHE A 102 8.39 -7.65 3.32
CA PHE A 102 8.83 -8.67 4.26
C PHE A 102 7.58 -9.39 4.75
N ASN A 103 7.55 -10.71 4.64
CA ASN A 103 6.45 -11.58 5.08
C ASN A 103 5.10 -11.15 4.50
N GLN A 104 5.05 -11.00 3.17
CA GLN A 104 3.84 -10.65 2.46
C GLN A 104 2.98 -11.91 2.23
N ASP A 105 1.74 -11.85 2.73
CA ASP A 105 0.68 -12.88 2.57
C ASP A 105 -0.61 -12.32 1.95
#